data_AF-A0A365KKM6-F1
#
_entry.id   AF-A0A365KKM6-F1
#
_cell.length_a   1.000
_cell.length_b   1.000
_cell.length_c   1.000
_cell.angle_alpha   90.00
_cell.angle_beta   90.00
_cell.angle_gamma   90.00
#
_symmetry.space_group_name_H-M   'P 1'
#
loop_
_entity.id
_entity.type
_entity.pdbx_description
1 polymer ?
#
loop_
_entity_poly.entity_id
_entity_poly.type
_entity_poly.pdbx_seq_one_letter_code
_entity_poly.pdbx_strand_id
1 'polypeptide(L)' 'MRAYGKAAITLGELEKSEKMADIRSVIQEVSETGANVVLVVNEMLGTIREGIFIATVLRNEGYEVKWHKQGILVTL' A
#
# COMPACT_ATOMS: atom_id res chain seq x y z
N MET A 1 28.03 -3.74 8.97
CA MET A 1 26.82 -4.39 8.42
C MET A 1 25.61 -3.86 9.17
N ARG A 2 24.69 -3.14 8.50
CA ARG A 2 23.43 -2.70 9.14
C ARG A 2 22.50 -3.91 9.20
N ALA A 3 22.11 -4.31 10.41
CA ALA A 3 21.15 -5.38 10.62
C ALA A 3 19.76 -4.88 10.21
N TYR A 4 19.42 -5.03 8.93
CA TYR A 4 18.03 -4.90 8.51
C TYR A 4 17.28 -6.12 9.10
N GLY A 5 16.42 -5.89 10.09
CA GLY A 5 15.60 -6.95 10.67
C GLY A 5 14.75 -7.62 9.58
N LYS A 6 14.30 -8.86 9.80
CA LYS A 6 13.47 -9.64 8.86
C LYS A 6 12.34 -8.81 8.22
N ALA A 7 11.73 -7.89 8.97
CA ALA A 7 10.67 -7.00 8.52
C ALA A 7 11.10 -5.96 7.45
N ALA A 8 12.34 -5.46 7.51
CA ALA A 8 12.85 -4.52 6.50
C ALA A 8 13.14 -5.23 5.17
N ILE A 9 13.56 -6.50 5.23
CA ILE A 9 13.73 -7.34 4.03
C ILE A 9 12.37 -7.60 3.38
N THR A 10 11.34 -7.94 4.17
CA THR A 10 9.98 -8.17 3.65
C THR A 10 9.33 -6.91 3.07
N LEU A 11 9.62 -5.74 3.63
CA LEU A 11 9.15 -4.46 3.10
C LEU A 11 9.78 -4.14 1.74
N GLY A 12 11.10 -4.30 1.60
CA GLY A 12 11.79 -4.04 0.33
C GLY A 12 11.43 -5.03 -0.78
N GLU A 13 11.11 -6.28 -0.42
CA GLU A 13 10.56 -7.28 -1.34
C GLU A 13 9.12 -6.93 -1.76
N LEU A 14 8.28 -6.50 -0.81
CA LEU A 14 6.92 -6.07 -1.08
C LEU A 14 6.88 -4.85 -2.00
N GLU A 15 7.74 -3.86 -1.77
CA GLU A 15 7.84 -2.65 -2.60
C GLU A 15 8.07 -2.98 -4.09
N LYS A 16 8.85 -4.03 -4.37
CA LYS A 16 9.17 -4.47 -5.74
C LYS A 16 8.20 -5.51 -6.30
N SER A 17 7.17 -5.88 -5.55
CA SER A 17 6.21 -6.91 -5.98
C SER A 17 5.26 -6.40 -7.07
N GLU A 18 4.80 -7.30 -7.92
CA GLU A 18 3.75 -7.01 -8.93
C GLU A 18 2.49 -6.41 -8.27
N LYS A 19 2.13 -6.93 -7.09
CA LYS A 19 1.01 -6.40 -6.29
C LYS A 19 1.16 -4.91 -5.98
N MET A 20 2.35 -4.45 -5.60
CA MET A 20 2.57 -3.02 -5.34
C MET A 20 2.57 -2.19 -6.63
N ALA A 21 2.99 -2.77 -7.76
CA ALA A 21 2.88 -2.10 -9.05
C ALA A 21 1.41 -1.89 -9.43
N ASP A 22 0.56 -2.90 -9.25
CA ASP A 22 -0.89 -2.82 -9.51
C ASP A 22 -1.56 -1.77 -8.60
N ILE A 23 -1.23 -1.77 -7.30
CA ILE A 23 -1.76 -0.80 -6.35
C ILE A 23 -1.39 0.63 -6.75
N ARG A 24 -0.14 0.88 -7.15
CA ARG A 24 0.30 2.18 -7.64
C ARG A 24 -0.43 2.60 -8.91
N SER A 25 -0.61 1.66 -9.85
CA SER A 25 -1.35 1.91 -11.09
C SER A 25 -2.77 2.38 -10.79
N VAL A 26 -3.46 1.71 -9.86
CA VAL A 26 -4.80 2.11 -9.43
C VAL A 26 -4.77 3.50 -8.79
N ILE A 27 -3.87 3.75 -7.83
CA ILE A 27 -3.76 5.07 -7.18
C ILE A 27 -3.53 6.18 -8.21
N GLN A 28 -2.67 5.94 -9.20
CA GLN A 28 -2.40 6.90 -10.28
C GLN A 28 -3.65 7.16 -11.13
N GLU A 29 -4.36 6.14 -11.57
CA GLU A 29 -5.61 6.31 -12.34
C GLU A 29 -6.65 7.12 -11.56
N VAL A 30 -6.77 6.87 -10.26
CA VAL A 30 -7.74 7.57 -9.42
C VAL A 30 -7.32 9.03 -9.20
N SER A 31 -6.01 9.30 -9.15
CA SER A 31 -5.49 10.67 -9.05
C SER A 31 -5.81 11.54 -10.27
N GLU A 32 -5.78 10.97 -11.47
CA GLU A 32 -6.06 11.67 -12.71
C GLU A 32 -7.55 12.02 -12.84
N THR A 33 -8.42 11.22 -12.22
CA THR A 33 -9.87 11.40 -12.23
C THR A 33 -10.41 12.22 -11.04
N GLY A 34 -9.59 12.44 -10.01
CA GLY A 34 -9.99 13.11 -8.77
C GLY A 34 -10.94 12.28 -7.89
N ALA A 35 -11.07 10.98 -8.16
CA ALA A 35 -11.87 10.08 -7.35
C ALA A 35 -11.12 9.67 -6.06
N ASN A 36 -11.85 9.08 -5.12
CA ASN A 36 -11.26 8.51 -3.90
C ASN A 36 -11.20 6.98 -4.06
N VAL A 37 -10.09 6.36 -3.66
CA VAL A 37 -9.92 4.90 -3.75
C VAL A 37 -9.80 4.25 -2.38
N VAL A 38 -10.60 3.20 -2.16
CA VAL A 38 -10.46 2.31 -1.01
C VAL A 38 -9.92 0.98 -1.49
N LEU A 39 -8.71 0.63 -1.04
CA LEU A 39 -8.10 -0.68 -1.27
C LEU A 39 -8.60 -1.63 -0.18
N VAL A 40 -9.32 -2.68 -0.56
CA VAL A 40 -10.04 -3.57 0.36
C VAL A 40 -9.16 -4.73 0.85
N VAL A 41 -9.26 -5.04 2.15
CA VAL A 41 -8.62 -6.21 2.76
C VAL A 41 -9.34 -7.49 2.36
N ASN A 42 -8.57 -8.55 2.12
CA ASN A 42 -8.96 -9.85 1.56
C ASN A 42 -9.37 -9.82 0.08
N GLU A 43 -9.22 -8.66 -0.57
CA GLU A 43 -9.33 -8.51 -2.01
C GLU A 43 -7.97 -8.03 -2.54
N MET A 44 -7.81 -6.72 -2.72
CA MET A 44 -6.61 -6.14 -3.32
C MET A 44 -5.39 -6.15 -2.40
N LEU A 45 -5.60 -5.96 -1.09
CA LEU A 45 -4.49 -5.93 -0.12
C LEU A 45 -3.99 -7.32 0.30
N GLY A 46 -4.77 -8.38 0.05
CA GLY A 46 -4.55 -9.68 0.66
C GLY A 46 -4.91 -9.67 2.14
N THR A 47 -4.03 -10.12 3.03
CA THR A 47 -4.32 -10.21 4.47
C THR A 47 -4.29 -8.84 5.18
N ILE A 48 -4.85 -8.76 6.39
CA ILE A 48 -4.74 -7.56 7.26
C ILE A 48 -3.28 -7.15 7.46
N ARG A 49 -2.39 -8.15 7.63
CA ARG A 49 -0.96 -7.92 7.84
C ARG A 49 -0.31 -7.29 6.61
N GLU A 50 -0.62 -7.79 5.43
CA GLU A 50 -0.17 -7.19 4.17
C GLU A 50 -0.72 -5.77 4.01
N GLY A 51 -2.00 -5.55 4.35
CA GLY A 51 -2.60 -4.22 4.35
C GLY A 51 -1.84 -3.21 5.23
N ILE A 52 -1.35 -3.64 6.40
CA ILE A 52 -0.50 -2.79 7.27
C ILE A 52 0.83 -2.46 6.56
N PHE A 53 1.51 -3.46 5.98
CA PHE A 53 2.78 -3.23 5.29
C PHE A 53 2.61 -2.32 4.06
N ILE A 54 1.58 -2.55 3.26
CA ILE A 54 1.25 -1.71 2.09
C ILE A 54 0.99 -0.27 2.54
N ALA A 55 0.18 -0.08 3.58
CA ALA A 55 -0.07 1.26 4.14
C ALA A 55 1.21 1.94 4.62
N THR A 56 2.15 1.19 5.20
CA THR A 56 3.47 1.71 5.59
C THR A 56 4.29 2.14 4.39
N VAL A 57 4.36 1.32 3.33
CA VAL A 57 5.09 1.65 2.10
C VAL A 57 4.51 2.90 1.46
N LEU A 58 3.18 2.98 1.29
CA LEU A 58 2.52 4.13 0.70
C LEU A 58 2.75 5.42 1.51
N ARG A 59 2.71 5.35 2.85
CA ARG A 59 3.04 6.52 3.69
C ARG A 59 4.49 6.97 3.55
N ASN A 60 5.43 6.03 3.40
CA ASN A 60 6.84 6.37 3.16
C ASN A 60 7.06 7.02 1.79
N GLU A 61 6.19 6.75 0.83
CA GLU A 61 6.19 7.36 -0.51
C GLU A 61 5.49 8.73 -0.54
N GLY A 62 4.88 9.14 0.57
CA GLY A 62 4.26 10.46 0.74
C GLY A 62 2.74 10.46 0.58
N TYR A 63 2.10 9.32 0.33
CA TYR A 63 0.64 9.24 0.26
C TYR A 63 0.01 9.41 1.64
N GLU A 64 -1.13 10.10 1.69
CA GLU A 64 -1.98 10.10 2.87
C GLU A 64 -2.81 8.81 2.89
N VAL A 65 -2.65 8.00 3.94
CA VAL A 65 -3.34 6.70 4.07
C VAL A 65 -4.18 6.68 5.34
N LYS A 66 -5.50 6.54 5.18
CA LYS A 66 -6.48 6.44 6.28
C LYS A 66 -7.10 5.05 6.32
N TRP A 67 -7.32 4.51 7.52
CA TRP A 67 -8.05 3.26 7.68
C TRP A 67 -9.54 3.48 7.41
N HIS A 68 -10.11 2.66 6.53
CA HIS A 68 -11.52 2.61 6.22
C HIS A 68 -12.11 1.29 6.75
N LYS A 69 -13.45 1.21 6.87
CA LYS A 69 -14.14 0.04 7.47
C LYS A 69 -13.74 -1.31 6.83
N GLN A 70 -13.35 -1.29 5.55
CA GLN A 70 -13.03 -2.50 4.77
C GLN A 70 -11.56 -2.54 4.31
N GLY A 71 -10.74 -1.54 4.63
CA GLY A 71 -9.34 -1.50 4.18
C GLY A 71 -8.69 -0.15 4.35
N ILE A 72 -8.01 0.36 3.32
CA ILE A 72 -7.32 1.66 3.38
C ILE A 72 -7.82 2.60 2.29
N LEU A 73 -8.11 3.83 2.67
CA LEU A 73 -8.31 4.95 1.76
C LEU A 73 -6.95 5.60 1.49
N VAL A 74 -6.64 5.85 0.23
CA VAL A 74 -5.40 6.52 -0.19
C VAL A 74 -5.74 7.84 -0.88
N THR A 75 -5.08 8.91 -0.44
CA THR A 75 -5.20 10.27 -1.02
C THR A 75 -3.81 10.84 -1.30
N LEU A 76 -3.72 11.70 -2.32
CA LEU A 76 -2.51 12.46 -2.67
C LEU A 76 -2.37 13.72 -1.81
#